data_AF-A0A842WSX3-F1
#
_entry.id   AF-A0A842WSX3-F1
#
_cell.length_a   1.000
_cell.length_b   1.000
_cell.length_c   1.000
_cell.angle_alpha   90.00
_cell.angle_beta   90.00
_cell.angle_gamma   90.00
#
_symmetry.space_group_name_H-M   'P 1'
#
loop_
_entity.id
_entity.type
_entity.pdbx_description
1 polymer ?
#
loop_
_entity_poly.entity_id
_entity_poly.type
_entity_poly.pdbx_seq_one_letter_code
_entity_poly.pdbx_strand_id
1 'polypeptide(L)'
;MQNEHLKNVLNSLMIISFLIFGGLSAILLITDAPLVGATVALPFAFLYISMMTLVVTAQISDHPSQTGRFLRDWLLMVSFGIVFCALVLAFA
;
A
#
# COMPACT_ATOMS: atom_id res chain seq x y z
N MET A 1 -24.37 3.67 -4.15
CA MET A 1 -24.05 2.41 -4.86
C MET A 1 -22.62 2.30 -5.40
N GLN A 2 -22.20 3.01 -6.47
CA GLN A 2 -20.81 2.85 -6.98
C GLN A 2 -19.73 3.27 -5.96
N ASN A 3 -19.93 4.40 -5.27
CA ASN A 3 -18.97 4.90 -4.27
C ASN A 3 -18.85 3.98 -3.03
N GLU A 4 -19.93 3.30 -2.63
CA GLU A 4 -19.90 2.34 -1.51
C GLU A 4 -19.13 1.08 -1.88
N HIS A 5 -19.34 0.56 -3.09
CA HIS A 5 -18.63 -0.63 -3.55
C HIS A 5 -17.13 -0.38 -3.65
N LEU A 6 -16.76 0.79 -4.16
CA LEU A 6 -15.39 1.25 -4.28
C LEU A 6 -14.71 1.46 -2.93
N LYS A 7 -15.41 2.10 -1.99
CA LYS A 7 -14.93 2.28 -0.62
C LYS A 7 -14.71 0.94 0.08
N ASN A 8 -15.59 -0.04 -0.13
CA ASN A 8 -15.39 -1.40 0.38
C ASN A 8 -14.17 -2.08 -0.23
N VAL A 9 -13.93 -1.92 -1.54
CA VAL A 9 -12.72 -2.46 -2.19
C VAL A 9 -11.45 -1.84 -1.64
N LEU A 10 -11.39 -0.51 -1.51
CA LEU A 10 -10.23 0.19 -0.94
C LEU A 10 -9.99 -0.21 0.52
N ASN A 11 -11.05 -0.36 1.31
CA ASN A 11 -10.92 -0.79 2.70
C ASN A 11 -10.40 -2.25 2.80
N SER A 12 -10.92 -3.16 1.97
CA SER A 12 -10.41 -4.53 1.88
C SER A 12 -8.95 -4.57 1.44
N LEU A 13 -8.56 -3.74 0.47
CA LEU A 13 -7.19 -3.63 0.00
C LEU A 13 -6.24 -3.16 1.11
N MET A 14 -6.66 -2.16 1.89
CA MET A 14 -5.91 -1.66 3.04
C MET A 14 -5.68 -2.76 4.07
N ILE A 15 -6.73 -3.50 4.43
CA ILE A 15 -6.69 -4.59 5.42
C ILE A 15 -5.77 -5.72 4.92
N ILE A 16 -5.92 -6.17 3.68
CA ILE A 16 -5.08 -7.22 3.09
C ILE A 16 -3.62 -6.78 3.06
N SER A 17 -3.34 -5.56 2.63
CA SER A 17 -1.97 -5.03 2.60
C SER A 17 -1.36 -4.97 4.00
N PHE A 18 -2.14 -4.57 5.01
CA PHE A 18 -1.70 -4.56 6.40
C PHE A 18 -1.45 -5.97 6.95
N LEU A 19 -2.30 -6.94 6.62
CA LEU A 19 -2.12 -8.35 6.97
C LEU A 19 -0.85 -8.93 6.35
N ILE A 20 -0.57 -8.62 5.08
CA ILE A 20 0.67 -9.05 4.41
C ILE A 20 1.89 -8.43 5.10
N PHE A 21 1.86 -7.13 5.41
CA PHE A 21 2.92 -6.48 6.18
C PHE A 21 3.17 -7.17 7.52
N GLY A 22 2.11 -7.42 8.29
CA GLY A 22 2.20 -8.09 9.59
C GLY A 22 2.76 -9.51 9.48
N GLY A 23 2.27 -10.29 8.50
CA GLY A 23 2.74 -11.65 8.25
C GLY A 23 4.21 -11.70 7.84
N LEU A 24 4.63 -10.84 6.90
CA LEU A 24 6.03 -10.76 6.47
C LEU A 24 6.95 -10.30 7.60
N SER A 25 6.53 -9.30 8.38
CA SER A 25 7.30 -8.80 9.52
C SER A 25 7.43 -9.88 10.61
N ALA A 26 6.37 -10.63 10.89
CA ALA A 26 6.42 -11.75 11.83
C ALA A 26 7.35 -12.86 11.35
N ILE A 27 7.33 -13.21 10.06
CA ILE A 27 8.25 -14.19 9.48
C ILE A 27 9.70 -13.73 9.65
N LEU A 28 10.01 -12.47 9.31
CA LEU A 28 11.36 -11.92 9.48
C LEU A 28 11.85 -11.99 10.93
N LEU A 29 10.97 -11.69 11.89
CA LEU A 29 11.29 -11.76 13.33
C LEU A 29 11.49 -13.19 13.82
N ILE A 30 10.71 -14.16 13.34
CA ILE A 30 10.80 -15.56 13.77
C ILE A 30 12.00 -16.27 13.14
N THR A 31 12.34 -15.92 11.90
CA THR A 31 13.38 -16.62 11.13
C THR A 31 14.79 -16.07 11.34
N ASP A 32 14.95 -15.01 12.15
CA ASP A 32 16.20 -14.26 12.28
C ASP A 32 16.84 -13.97 10.90
N ALA A 33 15.98 -13.70 9.92
CA ALA A 33 16.41 -13.50 8.54
C ALA A 33 17.36 -12.30 8.49
N PRO A 34 18.47 -12.38 7.75
CA PRO A 34 19.37 -11.25 7.63
C PRO A 34 18.59 -10.04 7.08
N LEU A 35 18.68 -8.91 7.79
CA LEU A 35 18.06 -7.65 7.39
C LEU A 35 18.85 -7.00 6.26
N VAL A 36 18.86 -7.67 5.10
CA VAL A 36 19.38 -7.13 3.85
C VAL A 36 18.31 -6.20 3.25
N GLY A 37 18.72 -5.20 2.46
CA GLY A 37 17.79 -4.21 1.91
C GLY A 37 16.54 -4.81 1.25
N ALA A 38 16.67 -5.94 0.56
CA ALA A 38 15.56 -6.63 -0.10
C ALA A 38 14.57 -7.31 0.86
N THR A 39 15.03 -7.93 1.95
CA THR A 39 14.16 -8.62 2.93
C THR A 39 13.35 -7.63 3.75
N VAL A 40 13.91 -6.46 4.03
CA VAL A 40 13.20 -5.38 4.74
C VAL A 40 12.29 -4.59 3.80
N ALA A 41 12.67 -4.36 2.54
CA ALA A 41 11.87 -3.55 1.61
C ALA A 41 10.45 -4.11 1.38
N LEU A 42 10.28 -5.43 1.34
CA LEU A 42 9.00 -6.06 0.98
C LEU A 42 7.87 -5.76 1.99
N PRO A 43 8.01 -6.02 3.32
CA PRO A 43 6.99 -5.63 4.29
C PRO A 43 6.68 -4.13 4.23
N PHE A 44 7.69 -3.27 4.19
CA PHE A 44 7.50 -1.82 4.19
C PHE A 44 6.80 -1.31 2.92
N ALA A 45 6.96 -1.99 1.78
CA ALA A 45 6.17 -1.69 0.57
C ALA A 45 4.67 -1.94 0.78
N PHE A 46 4.30 -3.05 1.44
CA PHE A 46 2.89 -3.33 1.77
C PHE A 46 2.34 -2.37 2.82
N LEU A 47 3.17 -1.93 3.77
CA LEU A 47 2.80 -0.88 4.72
C LEU A 47 2.51 0.44 4.00
N TYR A 48 3.37 0.84 3.04
CA TYR A 48 3.17 2.03 2.21
C TYR A 48 1.86 1.97 1.42
N ILE A 49 1.59 0.84 0.76
CA ILE A 49 0.33 0.63 0.01
C ILE A 49 -0.88 0.75 0.94
N SER A 50 -0.82 0.13 2.13
CA SER A 50 -1.90 0.21 3.13
C SER A 50 -2.14 1.66 3.57
N MET A 51 -1.08 2.39 3.92
CA MET A 51 -1.17 3.78 4.37
C MET A 51 -1.72 4.72 3.30
N MET A 52 -1.24 4.61 2.05
CA MET A 52 -1.75 5.41 0.93
C MET A 52 -3.22 5.10 0.64
N THR A 53 -3.62 3.84 0.75
CA THR A 53 -5.01 3.43 0.57
C THR A 53 -5.91 4.00 1.68
N LEU A 54 -5.42 4.06 2.92
CA LEU A 54 -6.12 4.70 4.04
C LEU A 54 -6.33 6.21 3.79
N VAL A 55 -5.26 6.92 3.41
CA VAL A 55 -5.32 8.37 3.13
C VAL A 55 -6.34 8.68 2.05
N VAL A 56 -6.31 7.92 0.95
CA VAL A 56 -7.24 8.14 -0.18
C VAL A 56 -8.66 7.76 0.19
N THR A 57 -8.86 6.70 0.98
CA THR A 57 -10.19 6.32 1.48
C THR A 57 -10.77 7.41 2.39
N ALA A 58 -9.95 8.04 3.23
CA ALA A 58 -10.36 9.17 4.06
C ALA A 58 -10.76 10.38 3.20
N GLN A 59 -9.93 10.74 2.21
CA GLN A 59 -10.23 11.84 1.28
C GLN A 59 -11.52 11.62 0.48
N ILE A 60 -11.79 10.38 0.04
CA ILE A 60 -13.04 10.01 -0.63
C ILE A 60 -14.24 10.13 0.31
N SER A 61 -14.05 9.83 1.60
CA SER A 61 -15.11 9.96 2.61
C SER A 61 -15.45 11.42 2.87
N ASP A 62 -14.46 12.31 2.90
CA ASP A 62 -14.67 13.76 3.11
C ASP A 62 -15.21 14.46 1.85
N HIS A 63 -14.76 14.06 0.66
CA HIS A 63 -15.12 14.70 -0.61
C HIS A 63 -15.57 13.69 -1.68
N PRO A 64 -16.79 13.11 -1.55
CA PRO A 64 -17.25 12.03 -2.42
C PRO A 64 -17.46 12.42 -3.89
N SER A 65 -17.57 13.72 -4.20
CA SER A 65 -17.71 14.22 -5.57
C SER A 65 -16.44 14.09 -6.41
N GLN A 66 -15.27 13.95 -5.77
CA GLN A 66 -13.96 13.87 -6.45
C GLN A 66 -13.36 12.46 -6.44
N THR A 67 -14.17 11.44 -6.14
CA THR A 67 -13.76 10.04 -6.01
C THR A 67 -12.86 9.54 -7.14
N GLY A 68 -13.23 9.82 -8.41
CA GLY A 68 -12.45 9.39 -9.57
C GLY A 68 -11.06 10.03 -9.66
N ARG A 69 -10.92 11.28 -9.21
CA ARG A 69 -9.64 11.98 -9.17
C ARG A 69 -8.73 11.37 -8.11
N PHE A 70 -9.22 11.18 -6.89
CA PHE A 70 -8.44 10.60 -5.79
C PHE A 70 -7.98 9.17 -6.08
N LEU A 71 -8.80 8.36 -6.74
CA LEU A 71 -8.40 7.02 -7.19
C LEU A 71 -7.31 7.03 -8.25
N ARG A 72 -7.37 7.97 -9.18
CA ARG A 72 -6.34 8.13 -10.19
C ARG A 72 -5.03 8.59 -9.55
N ASP A 73 -5.10 9.54 -8.64
CA ASP A 73 -3.93 10.04 -7.90
C ASP A 73 -3.32 8.93 -7.02
N TRP A 74 -4.17 8.11 -6.37
CA TRP A 74 -3.74 6.92 -5.65
C TRP A 74 -3.00 5.93 -6.55
N LEU A 75 -3.59 5.60 -7.71
CA LEU A 75 -2.99 4.66 -8.65
C LEU A 75 -1.62 5.18 -9.13
N LEU A 76 -1.52 6.48 -9.39
CA LEU A 76 -0.27 7.14 -9.76
C LEU A 76 0.76 7.10 -8.63
N MET A 77 0.38 7.40 -7.39
CA MET A 77 1.30 7.35 -6.24
C MET A 77 1.80 5.93 -5.95
N VAL A 78 0.91 4.93 -6.03
CA VAL A 78 1.29 3.52 -5.79
C VAL A 78 2.19 3.01 -6.92
N SER A 79 1.83 3.27 -8.18
CA SER A 79 2.65 2.86 -9.33
C SER A 79 4.01 3.57 -9.34
N PHE A 80 4.07 4.87 -9.04
CA PHE A 80 5.34 5.59 -8.91
C PHE A 80 6.19 5.04 -7.76
N GLY A 81 5.58 4.71 -6.61
CA GLY A 81 6.27 4.06 -5.50
C GLY A 81 6.87 2.70 -5.87
N ILE A 82 6.13 1.88 -6.63
CA ILE A 82 6.62 0.59 -7.13
C ILE A 82 7.81 0.77 -8.09
N VAL A 83 7.69 1.68 -9.05
CA VAL A 83 8.77 1.97 -10.03
C VAL A 83 9.99 2.53 -9.32
N PHE A 84 9.80 3.42 -8.34
CA PHE A 84 10.88 3.97 -7.54
C PHE A 84 11.59 2.89 -6.73
N CYS A 85 10.85 2.03 -6.03
CA CYS A 85 11.43 0.89 -5.31
C CYS A 85 12.18 -0.07 -6.24
N ALA A 86 11.63 -0.37 -7.42
CA ALA A 86 12.29 -1.22 -8.41
C ALA A 86 13.59 -0.60 -8.94
N LEU A 87 13.60 0.71 -9.19
CA LEU A 87 14.80 1.46 -9.56
C LEU A 87 15.85 1.44 -8.45
N VAL A 88 15.45 1.71 -7.21
CA VAL A 88 16.35 1.67 -6.07
C VAL A 88 16.94 0.27 -5.91
N LEU A 89 16.15 -0.80 -5.99
CA LEU A 89 16.66 -2.18 -5.90
C LEU A 89 17.53 -2.61 -7.09
N ALA A 90 17.26 -2.09 -8.29
CA ALA A 90 18.04 -2.42 -9.48
C ALA A 90 19.39 -1.70 -9.54
N PHE A 91 19.52 -0.56 -8.85
CA PHE A 91 20.69 0.31 -8.91
C PHE A 91 21.38 0.56 -7.54
N ALA A 92 20.89 -0.03 -6.45
CA ALA A 92 21.53 -0.05 -5.12
C ALA A 92 22.28 -1.36 -4.88
#